data_AF-A0A328CE69-F1
#
_entry.id   AF-A0A328CE69-F1
#
_cell.length_a   1.000
_cell.length_b   1.000
_cell.length_c   1.000
_cell.angle_alpha   90.00
_cell.angle_beta   90.00
_cell.angle_gamma   90.00
#
_symmetry.space_group_name_H-M   'P 1'
#
loop_
_entity.id
_entity.type
_entity.pdbx_description
1 polymer ?
#
loop_
_entity_poly.entity_id
_entity_poly.type
_entity_poly.pdbx_seq_one_letter_code
_entity_poly.pdbx_strand_id
1 'polypeptide(L)'
;MNTTDVDSFLRDGCGRCDHYQTPQCTVHLWTDALVALRELLQDSELVEAMKWGSPCYAFKGKNVAMIVSRREWCGLSLFRGAELTDESHLLEKPGPNTRVARVIKFTTVDEVLERRSQIVELVQQAIELVRQGKEAPQARELESMPLELDQKLSAEPELAAAFAALTPGRQRSHILHISGAKKPETRQRRVEKCIPKILAGRGFNER
;
A
#
# COMPACT_ATOMS: atom_id res chain seq x y z
N MET A 1 8.93 -10.36 -11.43
CA MET A 1 8.50 -8.94 -11.43
C MET A 1 9.44 -8.19 -12.34
N ASN A 2 8.90 -7.33 -13.20
CA ASN A 2 9.71 -6.40 -13.96
C ASN A 2 10.16 -5.27 -13.03
N THR A 3 11.47 -5.13 -12.85
CA THR A 3 12.07 -4.14 -11.93
C THR A 3 13.21 -3.36 -12.58
N THR A 4 13.36 -3.42 -13.90
CA THR A 4 14.48 -2.81 -14.63
C THR A 4 14.38 -1.28 -14.58
N ASP A 5 13.35 -0.73 -15.22
CA ASP A 5 13.06 0.70 -15.29
C ASP A 5 11.58 0.90 -15.63
N VAL A 6 11.14 2.15 -15.63
CA VAL A 6 9.73 2.50 -15.89
C VAL A 6 9.37 2.34 -17.38
N ASP A 7 10.33 2.49 -18.29
CA ASP A 7 10.10 2.30 -19.73
C ASP A 7 9.78 0.84 -20.06
N SER A 8 10.55 -0.10 -19.50
CA SER A 8 10.27 -1.53 -19.57
C SER A 8 8.98 -1.89 -18.85
N PHE A 9 8.67 -1.25 -17.72
CA PHE A 9 7.38 -1.46 -17.06
C PHE A 9 6.21 -1.12 -18.00
N LEU A 10 6.25 0.04 -18.67
CA LEU A 10 5.21 0.49 -19.60
C LEU A 10 5.15 -0.36 -20.88
N ARG A 11 6.31 -0.76 -21.43
CA ARG A 11 6.43 -1.53 -22.67
C ARG A 11 6.10 -3.02 -22.51
N ASP A 12 6.60 -3.64 -21.46
CA ASP A 12 6.57 -5.10 -21.29
C ASP A 12 5.53 -5.54 -20.24
N GLY A 13 5.12 -4.61 -19.37
CA GLY A 13 4.22 -4.87 -18.25
C GLY A 13 4.93 -5.21 -16.94
N CYS A 14 4.15 -5.51 -15.89
CA CYS A 14 4.66 -5.57 -14.51
C CYS A 14 5.41 -6.85 -14.14
N GLY A 15 5.36 -7.90 -14.98
CA GLY A 15 6.04 -9.19 -14.74
C GLY A 15 5.58 -9.93 -13.49
N ARG A 16 4.31 -9.80 -13.09
CA ARG A 16 3.75 -10.39 -11.85
C ARG A 16 2.93 -11.66 -12.06
N CYS A 17 2.50 -11.94 -13.29
CA CYS A 17 1.64 -13.08 -13.65
C CYS A 17 1.84 -13.47 -15.11
N ASP A 18 1.09 -14.48 -15.55
CA ASP A 18 1.14 -15.06 -16.91
C ASP A 18 0.61 -14.12 -18.02
N HIS A 19 0.13 -12.93 -17.67
CA HIS A 19 -0.22 -11.87 -18.61
C HIS A 19 0.96 -10.92 -18.92
N TYR A 20 2.16 -11.20 -18.41
CA TYR A 20 3.35 -10.41 -18.75
C TYR A 20 3.63 -10.43 -20.26
N GLN A 21 3.97 -9.28 -20.84
CA GLN A 21 4.18 -9.11 -22.29
C GLN A 21 2.96 -9.45 -23.16
N THR A 22 1.74 -9.46 -22.59
CA THR A 22 0.51 -9.67 -23.35
C THR A 22 -0.43 -8.46 -23.24
N PRO A 23 -1.36 -8.26 -24.19
CA PRO A 23 -2.37 -7.19 -24.11
C PRO A 23 -3.28 -7.28 -22.87
N GLN A 24 -3.32 -8.43 -22.20
CA GLN A 24 -4.11 -8.63 -20.97
C GLN A 24 -3.38 -8.13 -19.71
N CYS A 25 -2.10 -7.73 -19.81
CA CYS A 25 -1.39 -7.11 -18.70
C CYS A 25 -2.11 -5.84 -18.25
N THR A 26 -2.33 -5.68 -16.93
CA THR A 26 -2.97 -4.46 -16.41
C THR A 26 -2.20 -3.19 -16.73
N VAL A 27 -0.89 -3.26 -17.00
CA VAL A 27 -0.13 -2.10 -17.46
C VAL A 27 -0.56 -1.69 -18.86
N HIS A 28 -0.65 -2.64 -19.80
CA HIS A 28 -1.02 -2.37 -21.18
C HIS A 28 -2.46 -1.88 -21.34
N LEU A 29 -3.37 -2.30 -20.45
CA LEU A 29 -4.75 -1.80 -20.42
C LEU A 29 -4.85 -0.30 -20.15
N TRP A 30 -3.85 0.27 -19.46
CA TRP A 30 -3.91 1.64 -18.95
C TRP A 30 -2.76 2.51 -19.44
N THR A 31 -2.00 2.07 -20.45
CA THR A 31 -0.73 2.69 -20.87
C THR A 31 -0.81 4.22 -20.94
N ASP A 32 -1.82 4.76 -21.63
CA ASP A 32 -1.95 6.21 -21.82
C ASP A 32 -2.15 6.97 -20.50
N ALA A 33 -3.02 6.45 -19.62
CA ALA A 33 -3.23 7.04 -18.30
C ALA A 33 -1.99 6.92 -17.40
N LEU A 34 -1.24 5.82 -17.50
CA LEU A 34 0.01 5.61 -16.76
C LEU A 34 1.13 6.53 -17.24
N VAL A 35 1.22 6.77 -18.56
CA VAL A 35 2.14 7.72 -19.17
C VAL A 35 1.81 9.15 -18.72
N ALA A 36 0.54 9.55 -18.81
CA ALA A 36 0.11 10.87 -18.35
C ALA A 36 0.43 11.11 -16.86
N LEU A 37 0.20 10.12 -16.00
CA LEU A 37 0.59 10.20 -14.58
C LEU A 37 2.11 10.29 -14.39
N ARG A 38 2.90 9.57 -15.18
CA ARG A 38 4.36 9.63 -15.13
C ARG A 38 4.87 11.02 -15.50
N GLU A 39 4.36 11.62 -16.56
CA GLU A 39 4.74 12.97 -17.00
C GLU A 39 4.50 14.00 -15.89
N LEU A 40 3.33 13.96 -15.24
CA LEU A 40 3.03 14.84 -14.10
C LEU A 40 4.00 14.70 -12.93
N LEU A 41 4.51 13.49 -12.69
CA LEU A 41 5.44 13.21 -11.60
C LEU A 41 6.89 13.56 -11.98
N GLN A 42 7.25 13.43 -13.25
CA GLN A 42 8.56 13.86 -13.78
C GLN A 42 8.71 15.38 -13.80
N ASP A 43 7.61 16.12 -13.94
CA ASP A 43 7.55 17.58 -13.79
C ASP A 43 7.74 18.08 -12.33
N SER A 44 7.95 17.17 -11.37
CA SER A 44 8.09 17.48 -9.94
C SER A 44 9.52 17.26 -9.41
N GLU A 45 9.74 17.54 -8.13
CA GLU A 45 11.02 17.27 -7.43
C GLU A 45 11.24 15.78 -7.08
N LEU A 46 10.34 14.90 -7.52
CA LEU A 46 10.39 13.49 -7.18
C LEU A 46 11.38 12.73 -8.06
N VAL A 47 12.15 11.85 -7.43
CA VAL A 47 13.04 10.92 -8.12
C VAL A 47 12.28 9.63 -8.42
N GLU A 48 12.23 9.27 -9.71
CA GLU A 48 11.63 8.04 -10.22
C GLU A 48 12.53 6.82 -9.95
N ALA A 49 11.94 5.72 -9.49
CA ALA A 49 12.61 4.42 -9.36
C ALA A 49 11.60 3.26 -9.40
N MET A 50 12.04 2.09 -9.87
CA MET A 50 11.25 0.86 -9.75
C MET A 50 11.36 0.30 -8.33
N LYS A 51 10.22 0.17 -7.63
CA LYS A 51 10.13 -0.51 -6.33
C LYS A 51 8.90 -1.42 -6.30
N TRP A 52 9.08 -2.62 -5.74
CA TRP A 52 7.99 -3.61 -5.60
C TRP A 52 7.27 -3.95 -6.92
N GLY A 53 7.98 -3.82 -8.06
CA GLY A 53 7.43 -4.04 -9.40
C GLY A 53 6.46 -2.96 -9.89
N SER A 54 6.61 -1.72 -9.40
CA SER A 54 5.85 -0.53 -9.81
C SER A 54 6.75 0.72 -9.87
N PRO A 55 6.43 1.70 -10.73
CA PRO A 55 7.04 3.02 -10.69
C PRO A 55 6.72 3.72 -9.37
N CYS A 56 7.76 4.08 -8.62
CA CYS A 56 7.69 4.77 -7.34
C CYS A 56 8.47 6.07 -7.42
N TYR A 57 7.99 7.07 -6.70
CA TYR A 57 8.49 8.44 -6.77
C TYR A 57 8.80 8.92 -5.35
N ALA A 58 10.04 9.35 -5.14
CA ALA A 58 10.56 9.65 -3.81
C ALA A 58 11.13 11.07 -3.72
N PHE A 59 10.90 11.73 -2.59
CA PHE A 59 11.56 12.99 -2.23
C PHE A 59 12.57 12.72 -1.12
N LYS A 60 13.84 13.11 -1.30
CA LYS A 60 14.93 12.87 -0.34
C LYS A 60 14.99 11.42 0.17
N GLY A 61 14.82 10.45 -0.75
CA GLY A 61 14.85 9.01 -0.46
C GLY A 61 13.59 8.43 0.20
N LYS A 62 12.61 9.27 0.58
CA LYS A 62 11.34 8.83 1.17
C LYS A 62 10.25 8.75 0.09
N ASN A 63 9.52 7.64 0.02
CA ASN A 63 8.49 7.44 -0.99
C ASN A 63 7.31 8.41 -0.77
N VAL A 64 6.91 9.09 -1.84
CA VAL A 64 5.80 10.07 -1.86
C VAL A 64 4.62 9.51 -2.63
N ALA A 65 4.88 9.00 -3.83
CA ALA A 65 3.85 8.48 -4.72
C ALA A 65 4.26 7.16 -5.39
N MET A 66 3.27 6.39 -5.86
CA MET A 66 3.46 5.16 -6.61
C MET A 66 2.35 5.00 -7.64
N ILE A 67 2.71 4.66 -8.87
CA ILE A 67 1.77 4.33 -9.92
C ILE A 67 1.26 2.90 -9.74
N VAL A 68 -0.05 2.71 -9.87
CA VAL A 68 -0.72 1.43 -9.72
C VAL A 68 -1.59 1.10 -10.92
N SER A 69 -1.56 -0.16 -11.35
CA SER A 69 -2.45 -0.70 -12.38
C SER A 69 -3.22 -1.90 -11.85
N ARG A 70 -4.54 -1.88 -12.00
CA ARG A 70 -5.48 -2.97 -11.66
C ARG A 70 -6.29 -3.32 -12.89
N ARG A 71 -7.08 -4.39 -12.84
CA ARG A 71 -7.90 -4.79 -13.99
C ARG A 71 -9.01 -3.77 -14.31
N GLU A 72 -9.55 -3.13 -13.28
CA GLU A 72 -10.72 -2.25 -13.37
C GLU A 72 -10.36 -0.76 -13.37
N TRP A 73 -9.14 -0.41 -12.93
CA TRP A 73 -8.69 0.98 -12.79
C TRP A 73 -7.16 1.07 -12.77
N CYS A 74 -6.64 2.26 -13.06
CA CYS A 74 -5.26 2.65 -12.74
C CYS A 74 -5.26 3.87 -11.82
N GLY A 75 -4.10 4.23 -11.27
CA GLY A 75 -4.10 5.31 -10.30
C GLY A 75 -2.75 5.74 -9.78
N LEU A 76 -2.84 6.80 -8.98
CA LEU A 76 -1.74 7.35 -8.21
C LEU A 76 -1.98 7.07 -6.73
N SER A 77 -1.13 6.26 -6.11
CA SER A 77 -1.14 6.06 -4.67
C SER A 77 -0.22 7.08 -4.00
N LEU A 78 -0.75 7.82 -3.01
CA LEU A 78 0.00 8.74 -2.16
C LEU A 78 0.20 8.09 -0.79
N PHE A 79 1.46 7.85 -0.40
CA PHE A 79 1.79 7.08 0.82
C PHE A 79 1.26 7.74 2.09
N ARG A 80 1.20 9.07 2.10
CA ARG A 80 0.66 9.90 3.20
C ARG A 80 -0.66 10.59 2.86
N GLY A 81 -1.44 10.00 1.95
CA GLY A 81 -2.65 10.64 1.42
C GLY A 81 -3.70 11.05 2.46
N ALA A 82 -3.81 10.36 3.60
CA ALA A 82 -4.75 10.70 4.67
C ALA A 82 -4.42 12.02 5.41
N GLU A 83 -3.22 12.56 5.21
CA GLU A 83 -2.73 13.77 5.84
C GLU A 83 -2.81 14.99 4.91
N LEU A 84 -3.29 14.80 3.68
CA LEU A 84 -3.45 15.84 2.67
C LEU A 84 -4.83 16.49 2.79
N THR A 85 -4.91 17.76 2.41
CA THR A 85 -6.18 18.47 2.24
C THR A 85 -6.70 18.19 0.83
N ASP A 86 -7.87 17.56 0.75
CA ASP A 86 -8.48 17.09 -0.50
C ASP A 86 -9.86 17.73 -0.71
N GLU A 87 -9.86 19.01 -1.07
CA GLU A 87 -11.06 19.81 -1.36
C GLU A 87 -11.85 19.25 -2.56
N SER A 88 -11.16 18.54 -3.46
CA SER A 88 -11.77 17.96 -4.66
C SER A 88 -12.28 16.53 -4.46
N HIS A 89 -12.15 15.98 -3.25
CA HIS A 89 -12.62 14.64 -2.87
C HIS A 89 -12.13 13.51 -3.80
N LEU A 90 -10.89 13.59 -4.26
CA LEU A 90 -10.27 12.60 -5.16
C LEU A 90 -9.66 11.40 -4.44
N LEU A 91 -9.39 11.51 -3.14
CA LEU A 91 -8.62 10.53 -2.38
C LEU A 91 -9.50 9.43 -1.79
N GLU A 92 -9.30 8.21 -2.27
CA GLU A 92 -9.95 7.02 -1.74
C GLU A 92 -9.00 6.16 -0.91
N LYS A 93 -9.56 5.35 0.00
CA LYS A 93 -8.80 4.27 0.63
C LYS A 93 -8.54 3.14 -0.38
N PRO A 94 -7.29 2.66 -0.56
CA PRO A 94 -7.01 1.49 -1.39
C PRO A 94 -7.70 0.20 -0.93
N GLY A 95 -8.03 0.13 0.37
CA GLY A 95 -8.77 -0.97 0.97
C GLY A 95 -9.20 -0.61 2.40
N PRO A 96 -10.16 -1.35 2.98
CA PRO A 96 -10.83 -0.96 4.23
C PRO A 96 -9.89 -0.80 5.42
N ASN A 97 -8.83 -1.61 5.48
CA ASN A 97 -7.86 -1.62 6.57
C ASN A 97 -6.69 -0.64 6.38
N THR A 98 -6.67 0.10 5.26
CA THR A 98 -5.65 1.11 4.97
C THR A 98 -5.93 2.36 5.78
N ARG A 99 -4.95 2.76 6.59
CA ARG A 99 -5.07 3.92 7.47
C ARG A 99 -4.58 5.20 6.79
N VAL A 100 -3.34 5.19 6.32
CA VAL A 100 -2.62 6.40 5.89
C VAL A 100 -2.64 6.59 4.38
N ALA A 101 -2.28 5.57 3.60
CA ALA A 101 -2.24 5.73 2.15
C ALA A 101 -3.62 6.05 1.57
N ARG A 102 -3.63 6.87 0.51
CA ARG A 102 -4.79 7.09 -0.35
C ARG A 102 -4.42 6.82 -1.79
N VAL A 103 -5.43 6.64 -2.61
CA VAL A 103 -5.28 6.45 -4.05
C VAL A 103 -6.28 7.34 -4.77
N ILE A 104 -5.82 7.95 -5.86
CA ILE A 104 -6.68 8.54 -6.88
C ILE A 104 -6.83 7.50 -7.97
N LYS A 105 -8.07 7.13 -8.30
CA LYS A 105 -8.37 6.12 -9.32
C LYS A 105 -8.85 6.80 -10.59
N PHE A 106 -8.46 6.20 -11.71
CA PHE A 106 -8.84 6.61 -13.05
C PHE A 106 -9.24 5.39 -13.87
N THR A 107 -10.20 5.60 -14.74
CA THR A 107 -10.67 4.63 -15.74
C THR A 107 -10.49 5.11 -17.18
N THR A 108 -10.01 6.35 -17.39
CA THR A 108 -9.59 6.87 -18.69
C THR A 108 -8.38 7.81 -18.52
N VAL A 109 -7.69 8.10 -19.63
CA VAL A 109 -6.65 9.14 -19.65
C VAL A 109 -7.23 10.55 -19.52
N ASP A 110 -8.43 10.79 -20.06
CA ASP A 110 -9.10 12.10 -19.96
C ASP A 110 -9.35 12.50 -18.51
N GLU A 111 -9.74 11.56 -17.63
CA GLU A 111 -9.90 11.83 -16.20
C GLU A 111 -8.57 12.28 -15.54
N VAL A 112 -7.41 11.80 -16.02
CA VAL A 112 -6.09 12.24 -15.54
C VAL A 112 -5.82 13.67 -16.01
N LEU A 113 -6.10 13.97 -17.27
CA LEU A 113 -5.84 15.27 -17.89
C LEU A 113 -6.75 16.36 -17.32
N GLU A 114 -8.05 16.08 -17.15
CA GLU A 114 -9.03 17.00 -16.56
C GLU A 114 -8.71 17.34 -15.10
N ARG A 115 -8.09 16.40 -14.36
CA ARG A 115 -7.75 16.55 -12.95
C ARG A 115 -6.29 16.93 -12.70
N ARG A 116 -5.58 17.38 -13.75
CA ARG A 116 -4.14 17.66 -13.70
C ARG A 116 -3.75 18.59 -12.55
N SER A 117 -4.45 19.72 -12.39
CA SER A 117 -4.12 20.71 -11.36
C SER A 117 -4.29 20.15 -9.95
N GLN A 118 -5.37 19.40 -9.70
CA GLN A 118 -5.64 18.78 -8.41
C GLN A 118 -4.62 17.67 -8.09
N ILE A 119 -4.22 16.87 -9.08
CA ILE A 119 -3.18 15.84 -8.90
C ILE A 119 -1.86 16.50 -8.52
N VAL A 120 -1.45 17.54 -9.25
CA VAL A 120 -0.21 18.28 -8.98
C VAL A 120 -0.25 18.91 -7.58
N GLU A 121 -1.37 19.53 -7.19
CA GLU A 121 -1.54 20.09 -5.85
C GLU A 121 -1.34 19.04 -4.75
N LEU A 122 -2.01 17.88 -4.87
CA LEU A 122 -1.88 16.79 -3.90
C LEU A 122 -0.45 16.22 -3.84
N VAL A 123 0.23 16.11 -4.98
CA VAL A 123 1.65 15.69 -5.04
C VAL A 123 2.55 16.71 -4.34
N GLN A 124 2.34 18.01 -4.55
CA GLN A 124 3.12 19.06 -3.90
C GLN A 124 2.89 19.09 -2.39
N GLN A 125 1.64 18.95 -1.92
CA GLN A 125 1.34 18.79 -0.50
C GLN A 125 2.09 17.56 0.08
N ALA A 126 2.10 16.44 -0.64
CA ALA A 126 2.77 15.22 -0.19
C ALA A 126 4.31 15.36 -0.13
N ILE A 127 4.91 16.08 -1.08
CA ILE A 127 6.34 16.47 -1.03
C ILE A 127 6.60 17.33 0.21
N GLU A 128 5.76 18.32 0.46
CA GLU A 128 5.91 19.25 1.58
C GLU A 128 5.81 18.54 2.94
N LEU A 129 4.93 17.55 3.09
CA LEU A 129 4.89 16.70 4.30
C LEU A 129 6.24 16.01 4.58
N VAL A 130 6.92 15.56 3.52
CA VAL A 130 8.25 14.95 3.64
C VAL A 130 9.31 16.01 3.92
N ARG A 131 9.23 17.18 3.27
CA ARG A 131 10.15 18.30 3.43
C ARG A 131 10.16 18.84 4.86
N GLN A 132 9.00 18.95 5.49
CA GLN A 132 8.83 19.38 6.88
C GLN A 132 9.37 18.39 7.90
N GLY A 133 9.82 17.20 7.48
CA GLY A 133 10.39 16.20 8.37
C GLY A 133 9.39 15.60 9.35
N LYS A 134 8.08 15.85 9.19
CA LYS A 134 7.03 15.24 10.02
C LYS A 134 7.18 13.73 9.94
N GLU A 135 7.45 13.09 11.07
CA GLU A 135 7.45 11.63 11.13
C GLU A 135 6.09 11.10 10.68
N ALA A 136 6.10 9.93 10.03
CA ALA A 136 4.84 9.27 9.70
C ALA A 136 4.10 8.99 11.01
N PRO A 137 2.78 9.26 11.09
CA PRO A 137 2.03 9.04 12.31
C PRO A 137 2.22 7.60 12.80
N GLN A 138 2.63 7.45 14.07
CA GLN A 138 2.73 6.14 14.71
C GLN A 138 1.37 5.44 14.65
N ALA A 139 1.40 4.10 14.58
CA ALA A 139 0.19 3.29 14.52
C ALA A 139 -0.70 3.57 15.75
N ARG A 140 -1.76 4.38 15.58
CA ARG A 140 -2.84 4.56 16.58
C ARG A 140 -3.52 3.21 16.84
N GLU A 141 -4.09 3.03 18.03
CA GLU A 141 -4.74 1.83 18.60
C GLU A 141 -4.71 0.54 17.75
N LEU A 142 -4.11 -0.51 18.33
CA LEU A 142 -4.29 -1.87 17.85
C LEU A 142 -5.79 -2.16 17.76
N GLU A 143 -6.20 -2.83 16.68
CA GLU A 143 -7.55 -3.38 16.61
C GLU A 143 -7.78 -4.22 17.87
N SER A 144 -9.02 -4.31 18.36
CA SER A 144 -9.29 -5.05 19.59
C SER A 144 -8.74 -6.48 19.50
N MET A 145 -7.99 -6.87 20.53
CA MET A 145 -7.41 -8.21 20.62
C MET A 145 -8.55 -9.24 20.63
N PRO A 146 -8.57 -10.22 19.70
CA PRO A 146 -9.59 -11.25 19.71
C PRO A 146 -9.38 -12.16 20.92
N LEU A 147 -10.48 -12.54 21.58
CA LEU A 147 -10.49 -13.35 22.79
C LEU A 147 -9.65 -14.63 22.64
N GLU A 148 -9.72 -15.28 21.48
CA GLU A 148 -9.00 -16.54 21.24
C GLU A 148 -7.47 -16.33 21.18
N LEU A 149 -7.00 -15.17 20.71
CA LEU A 149 -5.57 -14.84 20.74
C LEU A 149 -5.13 -14.51 22.17
N ASP A 150 -5.91 -13.70 22.88
CA ASP A 150 -5.62 -13.31 24.26
C ASP A 150 -5.50 -14.54 25.20
N GLN A 151 -6.44 -15.48 25.08
CA GLN A 151 -6.40 -16.76 25.79
C GLN A 151 -5.15 -17.58 25.47
N LYS A 152 -4.75 -17.64 24.18
CA LYS A 152 -3.58 -18.39 23.75
C LYS A 152 -2.28 -17.76 24.26
N LEU A 153 -2.16 -16.43 24.20
CA LEU A 153 -1.00 -15.71 24.75
C LEU A 153 -0.92 -15.88 26.27
N SER A 154 -2.05 -15.86 26.97
CA SER A 154 -2.10 -16.10 28.42
C SER A 154 -1.68 -17.52 28.80
N ALA A 155 -1.97 -18.51 27.96
CA ALA A 155 -1.61 -19.91 28.19
C ALA A 155 -0.15 -20.23 27.83
N GLU A 156 0.48 -19.47 26.93
CA GLU A 156 1.82 -19.76 26.39
C GLU A 156 2.76 -18.54 26.55
N PRO A 157 3.53 -18.44 27.66
CA PRO A 157 4.38 -17.30 27.94
C PRO A 157 5.44 -16.99 26.87
N GLU A 158 5.99 -18.03 26.23
CA GLU A 158 6.94 -17.88 25.12
C GLU A 158 6.29 -17.18 23.91
N LEU A 159 5.06 -17.58 23.57
CA LEU A 159 4.31 -16.97 22.50
C LEU A 159 3.92 -15.53 22.83
N ALA A 160 3.55 -15.25 24.09
CA ALA A 160 3.28 -13.89 24.57
C ALA A 160 4.49 -12.97 24.41
N ALA A 161 5.67 -13.42 24.84
CA ALA A 161 6.91 -12.67 24.69
C ALA A 161 7.25 -12.43 23.21
N ALA A 162 7.13 -13.46 22.36
CA ALA A 162 7.36 -13.34 20.93
C ALA A 162 6.39 -12.35 20.27
N PHE A 163 5.10 -12.39 20.62
CA PHE A 163 4.09 -11.47 20.11
C PHE A 163 4.36 -10.02 20.56
N ALA A 164 4.70 -9.81 21.83
CA ALA A 164 5.02 -8.49 22.37
C ALA A 164 6.26 -7.87 21.71
N ALA A 165 7.23 -8.69 21.29
CA ALA A 165 8.43 -8.24 20.59
C ALA A 165 8.20 -7.83 19.11
N LEU A 166 7.04 -8.19 18.53
CA LEU A 166 6.69 -7.78 17.17
C LEU A 166 6.47 -6.25 17.08
N THR A 167 6.79 -5.65 15.93
CA THR A 167 6.42 -4.25 15.68
C THR A 167 4.88 -4.10 15.70
N PRO A 168 4.34 -2.91 16.03
CA PRO A 168 2.90 -2.69 16.09
C PRO A 168 2.18 -3.09 14.78
N GLY A 169 2.82 -2.88 13.63
CA GLY A 169 2.29 -3.30 12.32
C GLY A 169 2.21 -4.82 12.16
N ARG A 170 3.21 -5.56 12.66
CA ARG A 170 3.22 -7.03 12.64
C ARG A 170 2.18 -7.60 13.59
N GLN A 171 2.08 -7.09 14.82
CA GLN A 171 1.00 -7.46 15.76
C GLN A 171 -0.37 -7.25 15.13
N ARG A 172 -0.61 -6.05 14.59
CA ARG A 172 -1.87 -5.70 13.92
C ARG A 172 -2.20 -6.64 12.77
N SER A 173 -1.21 -7.08 11.98
CA SER A 173 -1.46 -7.98 10.85
C SER A 173 -2.05 -9.33 11.29
N HIS A 174 -1.58 -9.88 12.42
CA HIS A 174 -2.13 -11.11 13.00
C HIS A 174 -3.53 -10.86 13.56
N ILE A 175 -3.70 -9.78 14.32
CA ILE A 175 -5.00 -9.39 14.90
C ILE A 175 -6.05 -9.24 13.79
N LEU A 176 -5.76 -8.52 12.71
CA LEU A 176 -6.67 -8.37 11.58
C LEU A 176 -7.03 -9.69 10.91
N HIS A 177 -6.05 -10.58 10.72
CA HIS A 177 -6.31 -11.90 10.15
C HIS A 177 -7.26 -12.69 11.04
N ILE A 178 -7.01 -12.74 12.35
CA ILE A 178 -7.82 -13.51 13.29
C ILE A 178 -9.21 -12.88 13.42
N SER A 179 -9.31 -11.58 13.74
CA SER A 179 -10.57 -10.86 13.94
C SER A 179 -11.45 -10.80 12.69
N GLY A 180 -10.88 -10.98 11.48
CA GLY A 180 -11.67 -11.10 10.26
C GLY A 180 -12.57 -12.34 10.17
N ALA A 181 -12.46 -13.31 11.09
CA ALA A 181 -13.36 -14.47 11.16
C ALA A 181 -14.51 -14.22 12.15
N LYS A 182 -15.75 -14.38 11.66
CA LYS A 182 -16.96 -14.19 12.48
C LYS A 182 -17.17 -15.29 13.52
N LYS A 183 -16.80 -16.53 13.19
CA LYS A 183 -17.02 -17.71 14.06
C LYS A 183 -15.83 -17.95 15.01
N PRO A 184 -16.06 -18.19 16.32
CA PRO A 184 -15.00 -18.44 17.30
C PRO A 184 -14.05 -19.58 16.93
N GLU A 185 -14.58 -20.69 16.44
CA GLU A 185 -13.80 -21.88 16.08
C GLU A 185 -12.84 -21.58 14.91
N THR A 186 -13.26 -20.69 14.01
CA THR A 186 -12.42 -20.22 12.91
C THR A 186 -11.33 -19.27 13.40
N ARG A 187 -11.63 -18.41 14.39
CA ARG A 187 -10.61 -17.55 15.01
C ARG A 187 -9.56 -18.37 15.72
N GLN A 188 -9.95 -19.38 16.51
CA GLN A 188 -9.03 -20.30 17.16
C GLN A 188 -8.12 -21.02 16.14
N ARG A 189 -8.69 -21.54 15.05
CA ARG A 189 -7.90 -22.13 13.96
C ARG A 189 -6.93 -21.14 13.30
N ARG A 190 -7.29 -19.86 13.22
CA ARG A 190 -6.40 -18.82 12.69
C ARG A 190 -5.28 -18.49 13.67
N VAL A 191 -5.55 -18.48 14.99
CA VAL A 191 -4.54 -18.32 16.04
C VAL A 191 -3.46 -19.40 15.88
N GLU A 192 -3.85 -20.67 15.83
CA GLU A 192 -2.89 -21.80 15.68
C GLU A 192 -2.03 -21.64 14.42
N LYS A 193 -2.61 -21.17 13.31
CA LYS A 193 -1.86 -20.91 12.07
C LYS A 193 -0.91 -19.72 12.14
N CYS A 194 -1.12 -18.77 13.06
CA CYS A 194 -0.26 -17.61 13.22
C CYS A 194 0.98 -17.90 14.08
N ILE A 195 0.91 -18.89 14.97
CA ILE A 195 1.97 -19.23 15.94
C ILE A 195 3.36 -19.33 15.28
N PRO A 196 3.58 -20.12 14.21
CA PRO A 196 4.93 -20.26 13.64
C PRO A 196 5.50 -18.94 13.12
N LYS A 197 4.64 -18.03 12.63
CA LYS A 197 5.07 -16.71 12.16
C LYS A 197 5.36 -15.75 13.31
N ILE A 198 4.56 -15.79 14.37
CA ILE A 198 4.77 -14.99 15.58
C ILE A 198 6.11 -15.35 16.22
N LEU A 199 6.36 -16.65 16.43
CA LEU A 199 7.64 -17.14 16.98
C LEU A 199 8.84 -16.78 16.09
N ALA A 200 8.63 -16.71 14.77
CA ALA A 200 9.65 -16.27 13.81
C ALA A 200 9.80 -14.73 13.71
N GLY A 201 9.11 -13.94 14.53
CA GLY A 201 9.19 -12.47 14.49
C GLY A 201 8.52 -11.82 13.27
N ARG A 202 7.68 -12.55 12.54
CA ARG A 202 7.11 -12.13 11.25
C ARG A 202 5.65 -11.69 11.34
N GLY A 203 5.26 -10.76 10.48
CA GLY A 203 3.86 -10.40 10.27
C GLY A 203 3.07 -11.48 9.51
N PHE A 204 1.75 -11.49 9.64
CA PHE A 204 0.88 -12.48 8.99
C PHE A 204 1.05 -12.50 7.46
N ASN A 205 1.18 -11.33 6.83
CA ASN A 205 1.33 -11.17 5.38
C ASN A 205 2.77 -11.32 4.87
N GLU A 206 3.75 -11.47 5.78
CA GLU A 206 5.15 -11.66 5.41
C GLU A 206 5.38 -13.13 5.01
N ARG A 207 6.22 -13.34 3.99
CA ARG A 207 6.58 -14.67 3.49
C ARG A 207 7.68 -15.31 4.33
#